data_AF-A0A661ZRN5-F1
#
_entry.id   AF-A0A661ZRN5-F1
#
_cell.length_a   1.000
_cell.length_b   1.000
_cell.length_c   1.000
_cell.angle_alpha   90.00
_cell.angle_beta   90.00
_cell.angle_gamma   90.00
#
_symmetry.space_group_name_H-M   'P 1'
#
loop_
_entity.id
_entity.type
_entity.pdbx_description
1 polymer ?
#
loop_
_entity_poly.entity_id
_entity_poly.type
_entity_poly.pdbx_seq_one_letter_code
_entity_poly.pdbx_strand_id
1 'polypeptide(L)' 'MGTVEVTERIIVESGQLFGTYGIRSMPMDALAEKMGISKRTIYERFKDKDTLLLEVI' A
#
# COMPACT_ATOMS: atom_id res chain seq x y z
N MET A 1 -2.90 -10.03 -17.70
CA MET A 1 -3.34 -8.79 -17.02
C MET A 1 -3.30 -8.98 -15.50
N GLY A 2 -2.19 -9.51 -14.92
CA GLY A 2 -2.32 -10.33 -13.69
C GLY A 2 -1.72 -9.81 -12.38
N THR A 3 -0.76 -8.88 -12.39
CA THR A 3 -0.01 -8.53 -11.15
C THR A 3 0.47 -7.09 -11.13
N VAL A 4 0.92 -6.57 -12.27
CA VAL A 4 1.41 -5.18 -12.42
C VAL A 4 0.33 -4.18 -12.03
N GLU A 5 -0.91 -4.37 -12.50
CA GLU A 5 -2.04 -3.49 -12.18
C GLU A 5 -2.34 -3.44 -10.66
N VAL A 6 -2.16 -4.56 -9.95
CA VAL A 6 -2.40 -4.61 -8.50
C VAL A 6 -1.29 -3.87 -7.74
N THR A 7 -0.04 -4.04 -8.14
CA THR A 7 1.09 -3.32 -7.54
C THR A 7 0.95 -1.82 -7.73
N GLU A 8 0.64 -1.37 -8.95
CA GLU A 8 0.42 0.04 -9.26
C GLU A 8 -0.74 0.63 -8.46
N ARG A 9 -1.87 -0.11 -8.37
CA ARG A 9 -3.01 0.28 -7.52
C ARG A 9 -2.60 0.48 -6.07
N ILE A 10 -1.81 -0.44 -5.49
CA ILE A 10 -1.34 -0.32 -4.11
C ILE A 10 -0.45 0.91 -3.95
N ILE A 11 0.45 1.21 -4.88
CA ILE A 11 1.33 2.38 -4.83
C ILE A 11 0.49 3.67 -4.85
N VAL A 12 -0.39 3.81 -5.83
CA VAL A 12 -1.20 5.03 -6.02
C VAL A 12 -2.13 5.28 -4.82
N GLU A 13 -2.89 4.27 -4.39
CA GLU A 13 -3.80 4.42 -3.25
C GLU A 13 -3.04 4.64 -1.94
N SER A 14 -1.87 4.02 -1.74
CA SER A 14 -1.06 4.23 -0.54
C SER A 14 -0.56 5.66 -0.46
N GLY A 15 -0.10 6.25 -1.57
CA GLY A 15 0.31 7.65 -1.61
C GLY A 15 -0.80 8.61 -1.21
N GLN A 16 -2.02 8.38 -1.69
CA GLN A 16 -3.19 9.18 -1.31
C GLN A 16 -3.52 9.04 0.19
N LEU A 17 -3.50 7.81 0.72
CA LEU A 17 -3.77 7.54 2.12
C LEU A 17 -2.68 8.14 3.04
N PHE A 18 -1.41 8.03 2.67
CA PHE A 18 -0.32 8.66 3.40
C PHE A 18 -0.41 10.19 3.40
N GLY A 19 -0.78 10.81 2.27
CA GLY A 19 -1.00 12.25 2.19
C GLY A 19 -2.19 12.71 3.02
N THR A 20 -3.25 11.89 3.12
CA THR A 20 -4.47 12.25 3.84
C THR A 20 -4.34 12.07 5.36
N TYR A 21 -3.75 10.96 5.80
CA TYR A 21 -3.74 10.57 7.21
C TYR A 21 -2.36 10.71 7.87
N GLY A 22 -1.29 10.81 7.07
CA GLY A 22 0.10 10.77 7.51
C GLY A 22 0.68 9.36 7.55
N ILE A 23 1.96 9.22 7.21
CA ILE A 23 2.65 7.91 7.13
C ILE A 23 2.64 7.14 8.46
N ARG A 24 2.73 7.84 9.60
CA ARG A 24 2.80 7.20 10.93
C ARG A 24 1.46 6.59 11.37
N SER A 25 0.34 7.18 10.97
CA SER A 25 -1.02 6.73 11.34
C SER A 25 -1.54 5.61 10.43
N MET A 26 -0.84 5.33 9.32
CA MET A 26 -1.20 4.31 8.34
C MET A 26 -0.26 3.10 8.43
N PRO A 27 -0.57 2.10 9.28
CA PRO A 27 0.10 0.82 9.24
C PRO A 27 -0.39 -0.02 8.04
N MET A 28 0.36 -1.07 7.68
CA MET A 28 0.11 -1.91 6.49
C MET A 28 -1.30 -2.52 6.47
N ASP A 29 -1.85 -2.77 7.64
CA ASP A 29 -3.18 -3.32 7.83
C ASP A 29 -4.31 -2.31 7.68
N ALA A 30 -4.11 -1.06 8.11
CA ALA A 30 -5.05 0.01 7.80
C ALA A 30 -5.09 0.29 6.28
N LEU A 31 -3.95 0.19 5.59
CA LEU A 31 -3.89 0.28 4.13
C LEU A 31 -4.74 -0.83 3.49
N ALA A 32 -4.52 -2.08 3.88
CA ALA A 32 -5.27 -3.22 3.36
C ALA A 32 -6.79 -3.07 3.56
N GLU A 33 -7.21 -2.64 4.76
CA GLU A 33 -8.62 -2.39 5.08
C GLU A 33 -9.21 -1.27 4.22
N LYS A 34 -8.52 -0.12 4.10
CA LYS A 34 -8.97 1.03 3.30
C LYS A 34 -9.08 0.70 1.81
N MET A 35 -8.17 -0.13 1.29
CA MET A 35 -8.13 -0.55 -0.11
C MET A 35 -9.09 -1.72 -0.42
N GLY A 36 -9.69 -2.34 0.60
CA GLY A 36 -10.55 -3.52 0.45
C GLY A 36 -9.80 -4.76 -0.04
N ILE A 37 -8.53 -4.91 0.32
CA ILE A 37 -7.68 -6.06 -0.05
C ILE A 37 -7.13 -6.77 1.19
N SER A 38 -6.63 -7.99 1.02
CA SER A 38 -6.01 -8.69 2.15
C SER A 38 -4.62 -8.13 2.45
N LYS A 39 -4.19 -8.18 3.73
CA LYS A 39 -2.80 -7.85 4.11
C LYS A 39 -1.80 -8.66 3.28
N ARG A 40 -2.09 -9.94 3.03
CA ARG A 40 -1.28 -10.84 2.20
C ARG A 40 -1.05 -10.27 0.80
N THR A 41 -2.08 -9.68 0.18
CA THR A 41 -1.98 -9.08 -1.15
C THR A 41 -0.92 -7.98 -1.19
N ILE A 42 -0.82 -7.17 -0.13
CA ILE A 42 0.23 -6.15 0.00
C ILE A 42 1.60 -6.83 0.24
N TYR A 43 1.67 -7.77 1.19
CA TYR A 43 2.93 -8.42 1.57
C TYR A 43 3.56 -9.29 0.47
N GLU A 44 2.77 -9.78 -0.48
CA GLU A 44 3.28 -10.48 -1.68
C GLU A 44 4.10 -9.57 -2.60
N ARG A 45 3.98 -8.24 -2.47
CA ARG A 45 4.64 -7.23 -3.32
C ARG A 45 5.60 -6.34 -2.54
N PHE A 46 5.26 -6.01 -1.30
CA PHE A 46 6.04 -5.13 -0.43
C PHE A 46 6.29 -5.81 0.91
N LYS A 47 7.56 -6.01 1.26
CA LYS A 47 7.94 -6.73 2.49
C LYS A 47 7.47 -6.01 3.75
N ASP A 48 7.50 -4.68 3.72
CA ASP A 48 7.18 -3.81 4.85
C ASP A 48 6.80 -2.40 4.36
N LYS A 49 6.42 -1.51 5.30
CA LYS A 49 6.00 -0.15 4.98
C LYS A 49 7.12 0.68 4.37
N ASP A 50 8.38 0.41 4.73
CA ASP A 50 9.52 1.16 4.20
C ASP A 50 9.73 0.80 2.72
N THR A 51 9.63 -0.48 2.35
CA THR A 51 9.67 -0.90 0.94
C THR A 51 8.53 -0.31 0.10
N LEU A 52 7.34 -0.16 0.68
CA LEU A 52 6.21 0.49 0.00
C LEU A 52 6.44 2.00 -0.16
N LEU A 53 6.96 2.68 0.87
CA LEU A 53 7.24 4.12 0.82
C LEU A 53 8.27 4.48 -0.25
N LEU A 54 9.28 3.64 -0.48
CA LEU A 54 10.28 3.83 -1.53
C LEU A 54 9.69 3.85 -2.95
N GLU A 55 8.55 3.20 -3.16
CA GLU A 55 7.87 3.14 -4.45
C GLU A 55 6.79 4.24 -4.58
N VAL A 56 6.41 4.87 -3.47
CA VAL A 56 5.38 5.91 -3.40
C VAL A 56 5.96 7.32 -3.48
N ILE A 57 7.21 7.52 -3.03
CA ILE A 57 7.91 8.82 -2.94
C ILE A 57 8.96 8.91 -4.05
#